data_AF-A0A1Q3DAD0-F1
#
_entry.id   AF-A0A1Q3DAD0-F1
#
_cell.length_a   1.000
_cell.length_b   1.000
_cell.length_c   1.000
_cell.angle_alpha   90.00
_cell.angle_beta   90.00
_cell.angle_gamma   90.00
#
_symmetry.space_group_name_H-M   'P 1'
#
loop_
_entity.id
_entity.type
_entity.pdbx_description
1 polymer ?
#
loop_
_entity_poly.entity_id
_entity_poly.type
_entity_poly.pdbx_seq_one_letter_code
_entity_poly.pdbx_strand_id
1 'polypeptide(L)' 'VSTEQGKTLKDAHGDVFRGLEVVEHACMGTLQMGEYVSNVSNGIDTYSIREPLGVCAGICPFSFPTMIPLWVMP' A
#
# COMPACT_ATOMS: atom_id res chain seq x y z
N VAL A 1 17.27 -12.04 -0.51
CA VAL A 1 16.46 -12.65 0.58
C VAL A 1 17.13 -13.89 1.19
N SER A 2 17.28 -15.02 0.49
CA SER A 2 17.93 -16.21 1.08
C SER A 2 19.43 -16.09 1.29
N THR A 3 20.16 -15.56 0.31
CA THR A 3 21.63 -15.40 0.37
C THR A 3 22.09 -14.35 1.39
N GLU A 4 21.42 -13.20 1.42
CA GLU A 4 21.80 -12.07 2.27
C GLU A 4 21.20 -12.13 3.68
N GLN A 5 19.95 -12.61 3.81
CA GLN A 5 19.22 -12.61 5.08
C GLN A 5 19.29 -13.96 5.80
N GLY A 6 19.69 -15.02 5.09
CA GLY A 6 19.80 -16.38 5.65
C GLY A 6 18.48 -17.14 5.76
N LYS A 7 17.39 -16.60 5.16
CA LYS A 7 16.09 -17.30 5.12
C LYS A 7 16.16 -18.56 4.28
N THR A 8 15.43 -19.60 4.72
CA THR A 8 15.16 -20.75 3.86
C THR A 8 14.52 -20.29 2.55
N LEU A 9 14.74 -21.02 1.45
CA LEU A 9 14.13 -20.65 0.15
C LEU A 9 12.60 -20.59 0.24
N LYS A 10 11.99 -21.47 1.05
CA LYS A 10 10.55 -21.48 1.27
C LYS A 10 10.07 -20.19 1.94
N ASP A 11 10.75 -19.75 2.99
CA ASP A 11 10.38 -18.53 3.72
C ASP A 11 10.66 -17.28 2.88
N ALA A 12 11.73 -17.30 2.08
CA ALA A 12 12.04 -16.22 1.14
C ALA A 12 10.99 -16.07 0.04
N HIS A 13 10.48 -17.17 -0.51
CA HIS A 13 9.35 -17.12 -1.43
C HIS A 13 8.11 -16.54 -0.77
N GLY A 14 7.83 -16.90 0.49
CA GLY A 14 6.73 -16.32 1.25
C GLY A 14 6.87 -14.80 1.41
N ASP A 15 8.08 -14.31 1.73
CA ASP A 15 8.39 -12.87 1.85
C ASP A 15 8.08 -12.10 0.55
N VAL A 16 8.51 -12.64 -0.60
CA VAL A 16 8.25 -12.03 -1.91
C VAL A 16 6.76 -12.09 -2.26
N PHE A 17 6.12 -13.23 -2.02
CA PHE A 17 4.71 -13.44 -2.37
C PHE A 17 3.78 -12.51 -1.59
N ARG A 18 4.02 -12.33 -0.29
CA ARG A 18 3.27 -11.36 0.53
C ARG A 18 3.49 -9.92 0.06
N GLY A 19 4.69 -9.59 -0.40
CA GLY A 19 4.97 -8.30 -1.02
C GLY A 19 4.15 -8.09 -2.30
N LEU A 20 4.04 -9.11 -3.15
CA LEU A 20 3.24 -9.06 -4.37
C LEU A 20 1.76 -8.81 -4.08
N GLU A 21 1.17 -9.52 -3.11
CA GLU A 21 -0.24 -9.32 -2.69
C GLU A 21 -0.55 -7.86 -2.34
N VAL A 22 0.42 -7.15 -1.73
CA VAL A 22 0.25 -5.75 -1.32
C VAL A 22 0.25 -4.82 -2.53
N VAL A 23 1.15 -5.04 -3.48
CA VAL A 23 1.20 -4.26 -4.74
C VAL A 23 -0.07 -4.48 -5.55
N GLU A 24 -0.54 -5.73 -5.66
CA GLU A 24 -1.81 -6.05 -6.33
C GLU A 24 -2.98 -5.31 -5.68
N HIS A 25 -3.04 -5.27 -4.34
CA HIS A 25 -4.08 -4.56 -3.62
C HIS A 25 -4.00 -3.04 -3.82
N ALA A 26 -2.80 -2.45 -3.79
CA ALA A 26 -2.61 -1.03 -4.01
C ALA A 26 -3.03 -0.59 -5.43
N CYS A 27 -2.87 -1.46 -6.43
CA CYS A 27 -3.26 -1.20 -7.82
C CYS A 27 -4.79 -1.25 -8.07
N MET A 28 -5.62 -1.60 -7.09
CA MET A 28 -7.07 -1.74 -7.30
C MET A 28 -7.81 -0.42 -7.57
N GLY A 29 -7.18 0.75 -7.33
CA GLY A 29 -7.69 2.10 -7.64
C GLY A 29 -8.88 2.56 -6.77
N THR A 30 -9.69 1.63 -6.28
CA THR A 30 -10.87 1.90 -5.44
C THR A 30 -10.51 2.60 -4.12
N LEU A 31 -9.30 2.38 -3.61
CA LEU A 31 -8.78 2.99 -2.40
C LEU A 31 -8.66 4.52 -2.47
N GLN A 32 -8.57 5.08 -3.68
CA GLN A 32 -8.47 6.52 -3.92
C GLN A 32 -9.84 7.18 -4.09
N MET A 33 -10.93 6.41 -4.19
CA MET A 33 -12.26 6.99 -4.37
C MET A 33 -12.64 7.88 -3.18
N GLY A 34 -13.04 9.11 -3.50
CA GLY A 34 -13.69 10.00 -2.56
C GLY A 34 -15.16 9.66 -2.38
N GLU A 35 -15.84 10.48 -1.59
CA GLU A 35 -17.25 10.29 -1.25
C GLU A 35 -18.10 11.41 -1.86
N TYR A 36 -19.36 11.10 -2.13
CA TYR A 36 -20.34 12.08 -2.59
C TYR A 36 -21.60 11.96 -1.73
N VAL A 37 -22.09 13.09 -1.24
CA VAL A 37 -23.32 13.19 -0.45
C VAL A 37 -24.20 14.26 -1.08
N SER A 38 -25.33 13.81 -1.64
CA SER A 38 -26.33 14.72 -2.21
C SER A 38 -27.19 15.35 -1.13
N ASN A 39 -27.61 16.61 -1.35
CA ASN A 39 -28.63 17.29 -0.57
C ASN A 39 -28.35 17.31 0.95
N VAL A 40 -27.12 17.68 1.32
CA VAL A 40 -26.73 17.92 2.72
C VAL A 40 -27.51 19.11 3.29
N SER A 41 -27.91 20.06 2.44
CA SER A 41 -28.82 21.16 2.75
C SER A 41 -29.52 21.63 1.47
N ASN A 42 -30.49 22.54 1.58
CA ASN A 42 -31.30 23.03 0.46
C ASN A 42 -30.44 23.48 -0.74
N GLY A 43 -30.37 22.63 -1.77
CA GLY A 43 -29.60 22.88 -2.99
C GLY A 43 -28.08 22.73 -2.85
N ILE A 44 -27.60 22.05 -1.81
CA ILE A 44 -26.18 21.84 -1.54
C ILE A 44 -25.83 20.35 -1.60
N ASP A 45 -24.95 20.02 -2.54
CA ASP A 45 -24.27 18.73 -2.63
C ASP A 45 -22.84 18.87 -2.10
N THR A 46 -22.27 17.78 -1.56
CA THR A 46 -20.90 17.75 -1.02
C THR A 46 -20.14 16.57 -1.58
N TYR A 47 -18.86 16.76 -1.88
CA TYR A 47 -17.97 15.69 -2.29
C TYR A 47 -16.61 15.82 -1.60
N SER A 48 -15.91 14.70 -1.48
CA SER A 48 -14.52 14.65 -1.02
C SER A 48 -13.63 14.08 -2.12
N ILE A 49 -12.37 14.51 -2.13
CA ILE A 49 -11.33 13.98 -3.00
C ILE A 49 -10.12 13.59 -2.14
N ARG A 50 -9.38 12.58 -2.58
CA ARG A 50 -8.13 12.15 -1.92
C ARG A 50 -6.96 12.55 -2.81
N GLU A 51 -6.09 13.41 -2.29
CA GLU A 51 -4.90 13.89 -2.97
C GLU A 51 -3.63 13.40 -2.26
N PRO A 52 -2.53 13.14 -3.00
CA PRO A 52 -1.27 12.75 -2.40
C PRO A 52 -0.64 13.93 -1.63
N LEU A 53 -0.04 13.63 -0.47
CA LEU A 53 0.63 14.63 0.37
C LEU A 53 1.96 15.13 -0.23
N GLY A 54 2.58 14.36 -1.11
CA GLY A 54 3.88 14.67 -1.71
C GLY A 54 4.95 13.62 -1.37
N VAL A 55 6.15 14.07 -1.00
CA VAL A 55 7.31 13.20 -0.74
C VAL A 55 7.14 12.46 0.59
N CYS A 56 7.25 11.13 0.55
CA CYS A 56 7.24 10.25 1.71
C CYS A 56 8.57 9.50 1.83
N ALA A 57 9.01 9.19 3.05
CA ALA A 57 10.22 8.43 3.32
C ALA A 57 9.89 7.15 4.12
N GLY A 58 10.50 6.04 3.73
CA GLY A 58 10.35 4.74 4.37
C GLY A 58 11.68 4.20 4.91
N ILE A 59 11.71 3.80 6.18
CA ILE A 59 12.85 3.13 6.81
C ILE A 59 12.41 1.71 7.17
N CYS A 60 13.01 0.72 6.52
CA CYS A 60 12.59 -0.68 6.64
C CYS A 60 13.64 -1.51 7.40
N PRO A 61 13.22 -2.43 8.30
CA PRO A 61 14.13 -3.32 9.00
C PRO A 61 14.59 -4.49 8.12
N PHE A 62 15.68 -5.14 8.51
CA PHE A 62 16.31 -6.23 7.75
C PHE A 62 15.55 -7.57 7.81
N SER A 63 14.55 -7.71 8.68
CA SER A 63 13.86 -8.97 8.96
C SER A 63 12.97 -9.46 7.81
N PHE A 64 12.43 -8.54 7.00
CA PHE A 64 11.64 -8.84 5.81
C PHE A 64 12.02 -7.88 4.68
N PRO A 65 13.13 -8.17 3.99
CA PRO A 65 13.74 -7.25 3.04
C PRO A 65 12.91 -7.04 1.76
N THR A 66 11.85 -7.82 1.52
CA THR A 66 10.95 -7.61 0.38
C THR A 66 9.57 -7.16 0.80
N MET A 67 8.92 -7.87 1.73
CA MET A 67 7.56 -7.55 2.16
C MET A 67 7.43 -6.15 2.78
N ILE A 68 8.31 -5.76 3.72
CA ILE A 68 8.14 -4.47 4.42
C ILE A 68 8.37 -3.27 3.49
N PRO A 69 9.41 -3.22 2.64
CA PRO A 69 9.53 -2.15 1.66
C PRO A 69 8.30 -1.99 0.75
N LEU A 70 7.71 -3.10 0.31
CA LEU A 70 6.50 -3.09 -0.52
C LEU A 70 5.22 -2.68 0.25
N TRP A 71 5.24 -2.65 1.58
CA TRP A 71 4.17 -2.03 2.37
C TRP A 71 4.29 -0.52 2.45
N VAL A 72 5.52 -0.01 2.38
CA VAL A 72 5.81 1.42 2.56
C VAL A 72 5.80 2.18 1.23
N MET A 73 6.28 1.54 0.16
CA MET A 73 6.18 2.03 -1.22
C MET A 73 5.54 0.97 -2.12
N PRO A 74 4.22 0.72 -1.97
CA PRO A 74 3.47 -0.14 -2.87
C PRO A 74 3.22 0.50 -4.24
#